data_AF-A0A8X7UQN1-F1
#
_entry.id   AF-A0A8X7UQN1-F1
#
_cell.length_a   1.000
_cell.length_b   1.000
_cell.length_c   1.000
_cell.angle_alpha   90.00
_cell.angle_beta   90.00
_cell.angle_gamma   90.00
#
_symmetry.space_group_name_H-M   'P 1'
#
loop_
_entity.id
_entity.type
_entity.pdbx_description
1 polymer ?
#
loop_
_entity_poly.entity_id
_entity_poly.type
_entity_poly.pdbx_seq_one_letter_code
_entity_poly.pdbx_strand_id
1 'polypeptide(L)'
;MNDLGWDEEETYMANAVLGNSASDFLRAISSSNQNLFLVMETDENLSKKLSSLVEWPNSDSFSWNYAILWQQTVSRSGHQVLGWGDGCCREPNQSEGPVSRLEEEEMRWQEMRKRVLQKLQRVFGESDEDNYALSLENVTATETFFLASMYFFFNHGEGGPGSVRNAL
;
A
#
# COMPACT_ATOMS: atom_id res chain seq x y z
N MET A 1 7.68 5.52 25.94
CA MET A 1 6.21 5.77 25.99
C MET A 1 5.82 5.97 24.55
N ASN A 2 5.35 4.89 23.89
CA ASN A 2 5.20 4.90 22.43
C ASN A 2 3.90 5.63 22.11
N ASP A 3 4.02 6.89 21.72
CA ASP A 3 2.91 7.61 21.11
C ASP A 3 2.69 7.04 19.69
N LEU A 4 1.78 6.07 19.58
CA LEU A 4 1.37 5.49 18.30
C LEU A 4 0.42 6.43 17.53
N GLY A 5 0.02 7.56 18.11
CA GLY A 5 -0.86 8.55 17.48
C GLY A 5 -0.18 9.26 16.32
N TRP A 6 -0.99 9.80 15.40
CA TRP A 6 -0.51 10.67 14.32
C TRP A 6 -0.41 12.10 14.86
N ASP A 7 0.76 12.72 14.76
CA ASP A 7 0.89 14.15 15.07
C ASP A 7 0.34 15.03 13.92
N GLU A 8 0.36 16.37 14.11
CA GLU A 8 -0.14 17.32 13.11
C GLU A 8 0.68 17.31 11.82
N GLU A 9 2.01 17.16 11.92
CA GLU A 9 2.93 17.15 10.78
C GLU A 9 2.78 15.85 9.99
N GLU A 10 2.75 14.70 10.67
CA GLU A 10 2.48 13.38 10.11
C GLU A 10 1.11 13.32 9.44
N THR A 11 0.09 13.94 10.05
CA THR A 11 -1.25 14.06 9.47
C THR A 11 -1.24 14.88 8.19
N TYR A 12 -0.54 16.02 8.19
CA TYR A 12 -0.39 16.84 7.00
C TYR A 12 0.31 16.07 5.87
N MET A 13 1.43 15.40 6.18
CA MET A 13 2.16 14.60 5.19
C MET A 13 1.30 13.45 4.65
N ALA A 14 0.56 12.74 5.49
CA ALA A 14 -0.33 11.66 5.07
C ALA A 14 -1.44 12.17 4.15
N ASN A 15 -2.05 13.32 4.46
CA ASN A 15 -3.06 13.95 3.62
C ASN A 15 -2.49 14.38 2.27
N ALA A 16 -1.26 14.91 2.24
CA ALA A 16 -0.60 15.33 1.01
C ALA A 16 -0.21 14.14 0.12
N VAL A 17 0.26 13.05 0.72
CA VAL A 17 0.79 11.87 0.00
C VAL A 17 -0.33 10.90 -0.43
N LEU A 18 -1.28 10.61 0.47
CA LEU A 18 -2.32 9.58 0.24
C LEU A 18 -3.67 10.21 -0.16
N GLY A 19 -3.86 11.49 0.12
CA GLY A 19 -5.16 12.16 0.06
C GLY A 19 -5.94 12.04 1.38
N ASN A 20 -6.81 13.03 1.63
CA ASN A 20 -7.54 13.16 2.90
C ASN A 20 -8.35 11.90 3.24
N SER A 21 -9.14 11.38 2.29
CA SER A 21 -10.02 10.23 2.55
C SER A 21 -9.25 8.96 2.91
N ALA A 22 -8.11 8.71 2.26
CA ALA A 22 -7.25 7.56 2.53
C ALA A 22 -6.57 7.71 3.90
N SER A 23 -6.06 8.90 4.21
CA SER A 23 -5.44 9.18 5.52
C SER A 23 -6.44 9.08 6.67
N ASP A 24 -7.65 9.62 6.50
CA ASP A 24 -8.72 9.56 7.51
C ASP A 24 -9.13 8.13 7.82
N PHE A 25 -9.24 7.29 6.78
CA PHE A 25 -9.52 5.86 6.93
C PHE A 25 -8.44 5.15 7.75
N LEU A 26 -7.16 5.32 7.41
CA LEU A 26 -6.05 4.71 8.14
C LEU A 26 -5.99 5.18 9.60
N ARG A 27 -6.20 6.47 9.86
CA ARG A 27 -6.22 7.02 11.22
C ARG A 27 -7.38 6.44 12.05
N ALA A 28 -8.55 6.24 11.43
CA ALA A 28 -9.70 5.61 12.10
C ALA A 28 -9.41 4.15 12.48
N ILE A 29 -8.72 3.40 11.62
CA ILE A 29 -8.32 2.00 11.91
C ILE A 29 -7.29 1.95 13.04
N SER A 30 -6.27 2.81 12.97
CA SER A 30 -5.22 2.91 13.98
C SER A 30 -5.80 3.20 15.38
N SER A 31 -6.71 4.17 15.50
CA SER A 31 -7.30 4.57 16.78
C SER A 31 -8.28 3.53 17.35
N SER A 32 -8.94 2.75 16.50
CA SER A 32 -9.92 1.74 16.92
C SER A 32 -9.29 0.37 17.28
N ASN A 33 -7.96 0.22 17.17
CA ASN A 33 -7.26 -1.06 17.28
C ASN A 33 -7.87 -2.15 16.37
N GLN A 34 -8.52 -1.77 15.27
CA GLN A 34 -9.03 -2.71 14.28
C GLN A 34 -7.91 -3.24 13.35
N ASN A 35 -6.71 -3.42 13.89
CA ASN A 35 -5.63 -4.13 13.20
C ASN A 35 -6.20 -5.47 12.74
N LEU A 36 -6.28 -5.66 11.44
CA LEU A 36 -6.81 -6.88 10.87
C LEU A 36 -5.89 -8.02 11.27
N PHE A 37 -6.45 -9.11 11.78
CA PHE A 37 -5.78 -10.40 11.69
C PHE A 37 -5.86 -10.81 10.22
N LEU A 38 -4.94 -10.29 9.40
CA LEU A 38 -4.70 -10.83 8.09
C LEU A 38 -3.95 -12.13 8.34
N VAL A 39 -4.66 -13.26 8.33
CA VAL A 39 -3.99 -14.55 8.18
C VAL A 39 -3.37 -14.54 6.79
N MET A 40 -2.07 -14.22 6.74
CA MET A 40 -1.29 -14.16 5.53
C MET A 40 -0.76 -15.56 5.25
N GLU A 41 -1.54 -16.39 4.56
CA GLU A 41 -0.98 -17.57 3.92
C GLU A 41 -0.51 -17.15 2.52
N THR A 42 0.80 -16.93 2.40
CA THR A 42 1.43 -16.65 1.12
C THR A 42 1.60 -17.97 0.35
N ASP A 43 0.78 -18.16 -0.68
CA ASP A 43 0.99 -19.25 -1.63
C ASP A 43 2.12 -18.85 -2.61
N GLU A 44 3.26 -19.53 -2.57
CA GLU A 44 4.39 -19.28 -3.48
C GLU A 44 3.98 -19.34 -4.96
N ASN A 45 2.97 -20.15 -5.31
CA ASN A 45 2.44 -20.25 -6.66
C ASN A 45 1.62 -19.01 -7.03
N LEU A 46 0.96 -18.37 -6.07
CA LEU A 46 0.25 -17.10 -6.28
C LEU A 46 1.22 -15.96 -6.53
N SER A 47 2.26 -15.83 -5.69
CA SER A 47 3.29 -14.81 -5.84
C SER A 47 3.93 -14.87 -7.25
N LYS A 48 4.30 -16.06 -7.71
CA LYS A 48 4.84 -16.27 -9.08
C LYS A 48 3.87 -15.87 -10.20
N LYS A 49 2.55 -16.05 -10.00
CA LYS A 49 1.53 -15.65 -10.98
C LYS A 49 1.32 -14.14 -11.01
N LEU A 50 1.36 -13.48 -9.85
CA LEU A 50 1.27 -12.02 -9.77
C LEU A 50 2.50 -11.39 -10.41
N SER A 51 3.70 -11.91 -10.12
CA SER A 51 4.93 -11.51 -10.78
C SER A 51 4.85 -11.71 -12.29
N SER A 52 4.36 -12.86 -12.77
CA SER A 52 4.27 -13.07 -14.21
C SER A 52 3.26 -12.15 -14.91
N LEU A 53 2.16 -11.80 -14.24
CA LEU A 53 1.20 -10.81 -14.76
C LEU A 53 1.80 -9.41 -14.88
N VAL A 54 2.67 -9.06 -13.93
CA VAL A 54 3.34 -7.76 -13.89
C VAL A 54 4.51 -7.76 -14.88
N GLU A 55 5.46 -8.68 -14.79
CA GLU A 55 6.69 -8.64 -15.58
C GLU A 55 6.49 -8.81 -17.08
N TRP A 56 5.52 -9.62 -17.50
CA TRP A 56 5.37 -9.99 -18.91
C TRP A 56 4.45 -9.02 -19.64
N PRO A 57 4.94 -8.38 -20.72
CA PRO A 57 4.08 -7.56 -21.57
C PRO A 57 2.96 -8.41 -22.16
N ASN A 58 1.76 -7.85 -22.24
CA ASN A 58 0.65 -8.48 -22.95
C ASN A 58 0.91 -8.47 -24.48
N SER A 59 -0.03 -9.01 -25.26
CA SER A 59 0.06 -9.05 -26.74
C SER A 59 0.28 -7.68 -27.39
N ASP A 60 -0.05 -6.59 -26.69
CA ASP A 60 0.06 -5.22 -27.16
C ASP A 60 1.33 -4.53 -26.65
N SER A 61 2.32 -5.28 -26.14
CA SER A 61 3.55 -4.78 -25.51
C SER A 61 3.32 -3.89 -24.28
N PHE A 62 2.15 -4.01 -23.64
CA PHE A 62 1.79 -3.27 -22.44
C PHE A 62 2.10 -4.07 -21.18
N SER A 63 2.68 -3.40 -20.18
CA SER A 63 3.13 -4.03 -18.94
C SER A 63 2.50 -3.33 -17.72
N TRP A 64 1.82 -4.07 -16.85
CA TRP A 64 1.12 -3.56 -15.65
C TRP A 64 2.05 -3.06 -14.54
N ASN A 65 1.91 -1.84 -14.03
CA ASN A 65 2.81 -1.35 -12.97
C ASN A 65 2.78 -2.17 -11.66
N TYR A 66 1.63 -2.75 -11.34
CA TYR A 66 1.47 -3.61 -10.17
C TYR A 66 0.28 -4.55 -10.36
N ALA A 67 0.22 -5.58 -9.51
CA ALA A 67 -0.95 -6.43 -9.31
C ALA A 67 -1.14 -6.65 -7.80
N ILE A 68 -2.39 -6.57 -7.33
CA ILE A 68 -2.76 -6.79 -5.92
C ILE A 68 -3.88 -7.81 -5.89
N LEU A 69 -3.71 -8.85 -5.08
CA LEU A 69 -4.77 -9.76 -4.71
C LEU A 69 -5.42 -9.31 -3.40
N TRP A 70 -6.72 -9.05 -3.48
CA TRP A 70 -7.58 -8.88 -2.32
C TRP A 70 -8.25 -10.21 -1.99
N GLN A 71 -8.05 -10.72 -0.79
CA GLN A 71 -8.60 -12.01 -0.35
C GLN A 71 -9.70 -11.83 0.69
N GLN A 72 -10.63 -12.79 0.73
CA GLN A 72 -11.68 -12.78 1.74
C GLN A 72 -11.10 -13.12 3.11
N THR A 73 -11.32 -12.24 4.08
CA THR A 73 -10.91 -12.40 5.46
C THR A 73 -12.03 -11.96 6.42
N VAL A 74 -11.79 -12.07 7.72
CA VAL A 74 -12.71 -11.68 8.78
C VAL A 74 -12.04 -10.62 9.65
N SER A 75 -12.71 -9.49 9.86
CA SER A 75 -12.22 -8.44 10.75
C SER A 75 -12.28 -8.86 12.22
N ARG A 76 -11.61 -8.12 13.10
CA ARG A 76 -11.67 -8.38 14.56
C ARG A 76 -13.09 -8.35 15.14
N SER A 77 -14.01 -7.64 14.49
CA SER A 77 -15.42 -7.58 14.88
C SER A 77 -16.27 -8.72 14.29
N GLY A 78 -15.67 -9.65 13.54
CA GLY A 78 -16.36 -10.81 12.96
C GLY A 78 -17.01 -10.56 11.61
N HIS A 79 -16.82 -9.38 11.00
CA HIS A 79 -17.39 -9.06 9.69
C HIS A 79 -16.51 -9.59 8.56
N GLN A 80 -17.13 -10.12 7.51
CA GLN A 80 -16.40 -10.50 6.30
C GLN A 80 -15.97 -9.26 5.53
N VAL A 81 -14.67 -9.19 5.22
CA VAL A 81 -14.06 -8.08 4.48
C VAL A 81 -13.07 -8.63 3.45
N LEU A 82 -12.69 -7.81 2.48
CA LEU A 82 -11.57 -8.07 1.60
C LEU A 82 -10.33 -7.39 2.16
N GLY A 83 -9.34 -8.18 2.56
CA GLY A 83 -8.05 -7.70 3.06
C GLY A 83 -6.94 -7.94 2.04
N TRP A 84 -5.79 -7.33 2.29
CA TRP A 84 -4.59 -7.62 1.52
C TRP A 84 -4.26 -9.11 1.58
N GLY A 85 -4.05 -9.72 0.41
CA GLY A 85 -3.59 -11.11 0.29
C GLY A 85 -2.12 -11.16 -0.10
N ASP A 86 -1.84 -10.77 -1.34
CA ASP A 86 -0.50 -10.76 -1.92
C ASP A 86 -0.44 -9.69 -3.01
N GLY A 87 0.75 -9.31 -3.45
CA GLY A 87 0.93 -8.31 -4.49
C GLY A 87 2.31 -8.32 -5.10
N CYS A 88 2.41 -7.83 -6.34
CA CYS A 88 3.67 -7.57 -7.01
C CYS A 88 3.65 -6.15 -7.58
N CYS A 89 4.71 -5.39 -7.32
CA CYS A 89 4.94 -4.08 -7.93
C CYS A 89 6.18 -4.18 -8.81
N ARG A 90 6.10 -3.68 -10.04
CA ARG A 90 7.27 -3.61 -10.92
C ARG A 90 8.22 -2.53 -10.41
N GLU A 91 9.52 -2.81 -10.47
CA GLU A 91 10.54 -1.78 -10.33
C GLU A 91 10.42 -0.75 -11.49
N PRO A 92 10.52 0.56 -11.20
CA PRO A 92 10.50 1.57 -12.23
C PRO A 92 11.71 1.42 -13.18
N ASN A 93 11.49 1.52 -14.49
CA ASN A 93 12.57 1.47 -15.46
C ASN A 93 13.49 2.69 -15.26
N GLN A 94 14.81 2.47 -15.17
CA GLN A 94 15.80 3.54 -14.92
C GLN A 94 15.76 4.69 -15.95
N SER A 95 15.13 4.50 -17.12
CA SER A 95 14.96 5.53 -18.15
C SER A 95 13.81 6.52 -17.88
N GLU A 96 13.00 6.30 -16.83
CA GLU A 96 11.88 7.16 -16.44
C GLU A 96 12.23 8.09 -15.26
N GLY A 97 13.53 8.28 -15.01
CA GLY A 97 14.04 9.18 -13.99
C GLY A 97 13.73 10.66 -14.28
N PRO A 98 13.58 11.50 -13.25
CA PRO A 98 13.15 12.89 -13.41
C PRO A 98 14.20 13.73 -14.15
N VAL A 99 13.73 14.47 -15.15
CA VAL A 99 14.51 15.43 -15.94
C VAL A 99 14.81 16.67 -15.07
N SER A 100 15.95 16.66 -14.37
CA SER A 100 16.82 17.72 -13.81
C SER A 100 16.30 19.14 -13.43
N ARG A 101 15.00 19.43 -13.39
CA ARG A 101 14.46 20.79 -13.15
C ARG A 101 13.52 20.92 -11.95
N LEU A 102 13.27 19.84 -11.21
CA LEU A 102 12.38 19.80 -10.04
C LEU A 102 13.02 19.07 -8.83
N GLU A 103 14.34 19.18 -8.68
CA GLU A 103 15.07 18.40 -7.67
C GLU A 103 14.62 18.71 -6.23
N GLU A 104 14.35 19.97 -5.89
CA GLU A 104 13.92 20.34 -4.53
C GLU A 104 12.51 19.87 -4.21
N GLU A 105 11.56 19.99 -5.14
CA GLU A 105 10.18 19.56 -4.91
C GLU A 105 10.07 18.04 -4.85
N GLU A 106 10.77 17.34 -5.76
CA GLU A 106 10.81 15.89 -5.74
C GLU A 106 11.51 15.40 -4.47
N MET A 107 12.58 16.05 -4.00
CA MET A 107 13.23 15.71 -2.72
C MET A 107 12.25 15.85 -1.55
N ARG A 108 11.44 16.92 -1.50
CA ARG A 108 10.37 17.06 -0.49
C ARG A 108 9.34 15.93 -0.60
N TRP A 109 8.90 15.58 -1.81
CA TRP A 109 7.97 14.47 -2.02
C TRP A 109 8.54 13.12 -1.62
N GLN A 110 9.81 12.86 -1.94
CA GLN A 110 10.54 11.67 -1.54
C GLN A 110 10.60 11.55 -0.02
N GLU A 111 10.94 12.64 0.68
CA GLU A 111 10.94 12.65 2.14
C GLU A 111 9.56 12.37 2.73
N MET A 112 8.52 13.08 2.26
CA MET A 112 7.15 12.88 2.76
C MET A 112 6.66 11.45 2.52
N ARG A 113 6.87 10.88 1.33
CA ARG A 113 6.48 9.49 1.01
C ARG A 113 7.16 8.49 1.95
N LYS A 114 8.47 8.61 2.14
CA LYS A 114 9.23 7.73 3.05
C LYS A 114 8.73 7.83 4.49
N ARG A 115 8.51 9.05 5.00
CA ARG A 115 8.02 9.27 6.38
C ARG A 115 6.61 8.71 6.59
N VAL A 116 5.72 8.88 5.62
CA VAL A 116 4.35 8.32 5.67
C VAL A 116 4.40 6.79 5.67
N LEU A 117 5.16 6.15 4.79
CA LEU A 117 5.27 4.69 4.74
C LEU A 117 5.88 4.12 6.04
N GLN A 118 6.93 4.75 6.56
CA GLN A 118 7.52 4.39 7.86
C GLN A 118 6.50 4.50 8.99
N LYS A 119 5.67 5.54 8.99
CA LYS A 119 4.61 5.70 9.99
C LYS A 119 3.59 4.58 9.90
N LEU A 120 3.15 4.22 8.69
CA LEU A 120 2.21 3.12 8.46
C LEU A 120 2.77 1.80 8.99
N GLN A 121 4.03 1.49 8.70
CA GLN A 121 4.68 0.29 9.22
C GLN A 121 4.80 0.31 10.75
N ARG A 122 5.13 1.44 11.36
CA ARG A 122 5.19 1.55 12.82
C ARG A 122 3.81 1.35 13.48
N VAL A 123 2.75 1.81 12.82
CA VAL A 123 1.38 1.78 13.37
C VAL A 123 0.72 0.41 13.14
N PHE A 124 0.96 -0.22 11.99
CA PHE A 124 0.24 -1.42 11.56
C PHE A 124 1.13 -2.66 11.33
N GLY A 125 2.44 -2.48 11.17
CA GLY A 125 3.38 -3.57 10.97
C GLY A 125 3.66 -4.32 12.27
N GLU A 126 3.84 -5.64 12.16
CA GLU A 126 4.06 -6.53 13.30
C GLU A 126 5.56 -6.72 13.65
N SER A 127 6.48 -6.27 12.79
CA SER A 127 7.94 -6.40 12.95
C SER A 127 8.71 -5.27 12.26
N ASP A 128 9.76 -4.74 12.90
CA ASP A 128 10.69 -3.74 12.33
C ASP A 128 11.63 -4.33 11.27
N GLU A 129 11.73 -5.67 11.13
CA GLU A 129 12.73 -6.33 10.26
C GLU A 129 12.40 -6.28 8.75
N ASP A 130 11.14 -6.04 8.37
CA ASP A 130 10.69 -6.11 6.96
C ASP A 130 10.32 -4.73 6.37
N ASN A 131 11.07 -3.69 6.74
CA ASN A 131 10.81 -2.34 6.23
C ASN A 131 11.34 -2.16 4.80
N TYR A 132 10.67 -2.75 3.82
CA TYR A 132 11.00 -2.63 2.39
C TYR A 132 10.99 -1.16 1.91
N ALA A 133 10.12 -0.31 2.47
CA ALA A 133 10.10 1.12 2.16
C ALA A 133 11.40 1.85 2.56
N LEU A 134 12.11 1.38 3.59
CA LEU A 134 13.40 1.92 4.02
C LEU A 134 14.57 1.48 3.15
N SER A 135 14.48 0.32 2.48
CA SER A 135 15.53 -0.15 1.58
C SER A 135 15.46 0.48 0.19
N LEU A 136 14.34 1.11 -0.18
CA LEU A 136 14.18 1.79 -1.46
C LEU A 136 15.00 3.10 -1.50
N GLU A 137 15.87 3.20 -2.51
CA GLU A 137 16.66 4.41 -2.77
C GLU A 137 15.74 5.61 -3.04
N ASN A 138 14.71 5.42 -3.86
CA ASN A 138 13.64 6.36 -4.14
C ASN A 138 12.29 5.67 -4.05
N VAL A 139 11.27 6.41 -3.60
CA VAL A 139 9.88 5.95 -3.53
C VAL A 139 9.04 6.77 -4.49
N THR A 140 8.58 6.12 -5.54
CA THR A 140 7.67 6.69 -6.54
C THR A 140 6.25 6.80 -5.97
N ALA A 141 5.40 7.58 -6.65
CA ALA A 141 3.98 7.64 -6.31
C ALA A 141 3.30 6.26 -6.44
N THR A 142 3.70 5.45 -7.42
CA THR A 142 3.19 4.08 -7.64
C THR A 142 3.57 3.15 -6.48
N GLU A 143 4.83 3.15 -6.06
CA GLU A 143 5.28 2.33 -4.93
C GLU A 143 4.61 2.79 -3.63
N THR A 144 4.43 4.10 -3.45
CA THR A 144 3.70 4.65 -2.30
C THR A 144 2.27 4.11 -2.28
N PHE A 145 1.57 4.14 -3.42
CA PHE A 145 0.23 3.59 -3.54
C PHE A 145 0.18 2.09 -3.21
N PHE A 146 1.11 1.31 -3.79
CA PHE A 146 1.17 -0.14 -3.59
C PHE A 146 1.44 -0.50 -2.11
N LEU A 147 2.46 0.11 -1.50
CA LEU A 147 2.83 -0.17 -0.11
C LEU A 147 1.77 0.32 0.88
N ALA A 148 1.16 1.49 0.64
CA ALA A 148 0.06 1.95 1.47
C ALA A 148 -1.16 1.03 1.38
N SER A 149 -1.42 0.44 0.21
CA SER A 149 -2.56 -0.45 -0.02
C SER A 149 -2.56 -1.69 0.90
N MET A 150 -1.39 -2.12 1.40
CA MET A 150 -1.28 -3.25 2.33
C MET A 150 -2.07 -3.03 3.63
N TYR A 151 -2.35 -1.78 3.99
CA TYR A 151 -3.05 -1.39 5.22
C TYR A 151 -4.54 -1.11 5.03
N PHE A 152 -5.08 -1.33 3.82
CA PHE A 152 -6.49 -1.14 3.51
C PHE A 152 -7.29 -2.45 3.53
N PHE A 153 -8.59 -2.30 3.76
CA PHE A 153 -9.57 -3.36 3.56
C PHE A 153 -10.87 -2.77 3.05
N PHE A 154 -11.71 -3.63 2.50
CA PHE A 154 -13.00 -3.24 1.93
C PHE A 154 -14.12 -4.10 2.50
N ASN A 155 -15.20 -3.46 2.96
CA ASN A 155 -16.42 -4.20 3.24
C ASN A 155 -17.06 -4.69 1.94
N HIS A 156 -17.95 -5.67 2.06
CA HIS A 156 -18.69 -6.16 0.91
C HIS A 156 -19.50 -5.04 0.25
N GLY A 157 -19.35 -4.89 -1.08
CA GLY A 157 -20.05 -3.85 -1.85
C GLY A 157 -19.44 -2.45 -1.76
N GLU A 158 -18.33 -2.26 -1.03
CA GLU A 158 -17.66 -0.96 -0.88
C GLU A 158 -16.35 -0.89 -1.66
N GLY A 159 -16.05 0.29 -2.22
CA GLY A 159 -14.82 0.53 -2.98
C GLY A 159 -14.72 -0.29 -4.26
N GLY A 160 -13.56 -0.22 -4.92
CA GLY A 160 -13.29 -0.98 -6.15
C GLY A 160 -13.39 -2.49 -5.91
N PRO A 161 -12.53 -3.07 -5.05
CA PRO A 161 -12.51 -4.52 -4.83
C PRO A 161 -13.82 -5.10 -4.26
N GLY A 162 -14.47 -4.39 -3.33
CA GLY A 162 -15.72 -4.86 -2.71
C GLY A 162 -16.92 -4.84 -3.65
N SER A 163 -16.91 -4.00 -4.69
CA SER A 163 -18.00 -3.91 -5.67
C SER A 163 -17.95 -5.01 -6.74
N VAL A 164 -16.76 -5.50 -7.11
CA VAL A 164 -16.57 -6.46 -8.23
C VAL A 164 -17.03 -7.88 -7.87
N ARG A 165 -17.16 -8.22 -6.58
CA ARG A 165 -17.55 -9.56 -6.13
C ARG A 165 -18.95 -10.00 -6.57
N ASN A 166 -19.82 -9.07 -7.00
CA ASN A 166 -21.14 -9.41 -7.55
C ASN A 166 -21.11 -9.89 -9.03
N ALA A 167 -19.93 -10.03 -9.65
CA ALA A 167 -19.78 -10.34 -11.08
C ALA A 167 -19.38 -11.79 -11.42
N LEU A 168 -19.43 -12.73 -10.47
CA LEU A 168 -19.22 -14.16 -10.71
C LEU A 168 -20.43 -14.99 -10.26
#